data_AF-X0SBB0-F1
#
_entry.id   AF-X0SBB0-F1
#
_cell.length_a   1.000
_cell.length_b   1.000
_cell.length_c   1.000
_cell.angle_alpha   90.00
_cell.angle_beta   90.00
_cell.angle_gamma   90.00
#
_symmetry.space_group_name_H-M   'P 1'
#
loop_
_entity.id
_entity.type
_entity.pdbx_description
1 polymer ?
#
loop_
_entity_poly.entity_id
_entity_poly.type
_entity_poly.pdbx_seq_one_letter_code
_entity_poly.pdbx_strand_id
1 'polypeptide(L)'
;LRKKEKGETTSLEDYIIYKKTHLLYDWVEGKKSVKTIEEEYGLYRGCIYRLGEGFSWLTDSLSAIAESVGWEEKINKDLNKIRMLSDRLIEGVQEEGVNLALLYMPGLSRYHIGRLMGAGYGEENTLRDASEVELGKLLPRRLVLRIQKRMKEENNRQKMAKEKWIVQDENCEPAILPSPLKTTSITSASHNLKPVSASSPSKTENCKPTFVTILEIDRRHPDRIIFEGKEVKLTPLAFSLLYLLAQNPKEVLIYDYLIDTIWKESEDATYTQVTFHLSKIRRAVLKTICHNKRNRKKIKEIFKVISRRGIMLNLAEDKLKIS
;
A
#
# COMPACT_ATOMS: atom_id res chain seq x y z
N LEU A 1 -26.30 -15.31 47.65
CA LEU A 1 -26.08 -13.96 47.07
C LEU A 1 -24.84 -13.99 46.17
N ARG A 2 -24.96 -14.51 44.94
CA ARG A 2 -23.92 -14.36 43.91
C ARG A 2 -24.09 -12.96 43.33
N LYS A 3 -23.13 -12.07 43.59
CA LYS A 3 -23.00 -10.82 42.83
C LYS A 3 -22.82 -11.19 41.36
N LYS A 4 -23.84 -10.91 40.55
CA LYS A 4 -23.68 -10.77 39.11
C LYS A 4 -22.75 -9.57 38.92
N GLU A 5 -21.47 -9.83 38.65
CA GLU A 5 -20.61 -8.82 38.06
C GLU A 5 -21.27 -8.37 36.75
N LYS A 6 -21.63 -7.09 36.72
CA LYS A 6 -22.13 -6.43 35.53
C LYS A 6 -21.00 -6.49 34.51
N GLY A 7 -21.18 -7.25 33.43
CA GLY A 7 -20.28 -7.18 32.29
C GLY A 7 -20.22 -5.73 31.82
N GLU A 8 -19.06 -5.09 31.98
CA GLU A 8 -18.77 -3.83 31.33
C GLU A 8 -18.91 -4.05 29.83
N THR A 9 -19.88 -3.38 29.22
CA THR A 9 -20.00 -3.32 27.77
C THR A 9 -18.77 -2.59 27.26
N THR A 10 -17.77 -3.34 26.77
CA THR A 10 -16.59 -2.77 26.11
C THR A 10 -17.05 -1.76 25.06
N SER A 11 -16.53 -0.54 25.14
CA SER A 11 -16.92 0.51 24.21
C SER A 11 -16.48 0.14 22.78
N LEU A 12 -17.10 0.75 21.77
CA LEU A 12 -16.66 0.57 20.38
C LEU A 12 -15.18 0.96 20.20
N GLU A 13 -14.71 1.94 20.99
CA GLU A 13 -13.32 2.37 21.01
C GLU A 13 -12.40 1.28 21.55
N ASP A 14 -12.76 0.65 22.67
CA ASP A 14 -12.00 -0.47 23.24
C ASP A 14 -11.88 -1.61 22.24
N TYR A 15 -12.99 -1.98 21.59
CA TYR A 15 -12.98 -3.02 20.56
C TYR A 15 -12.00 -2.71 19.42
N ILE A 16 -11.97 -1.46 18.95
CA ILE A 16 -11.05 -1.02 17.89
C ILE A 16 -9.59 -1.08 18.38
N ILE A 17 -9.32 -0.68 19.62
CA ILE A 17 -7.99 -0.75 20.22
C ILE A 17 -7.53 -2.21 20.28
N TYR A 18 -8.33 -3.11 20.86
CA TYR A 18 -8.00 -4.53 20.94
C TYR A 18 -7.75 -5.15 19.57
N LYS A 19 -8.61 -4.84 18.59
CA LYS A 19 -8.44 -5.34 17.21
C LYS A 19 -7.12 -4.87 16.59
N LYS A 20 -6.74 -3.61 16.78
CA LYS A 20 -5.47 -3.06 16.26
C LYS A 20 -4.27 -3.70 16.96
N THR A 21 -4.33 -3.83 18.29
CA THR A 21 -3.25 -4.44 19.07
C THR A 21 -3.04 -5.90 18.68
N HIS A 22 -4.11 -6.68 18.55
CA HIS A 22 -4.03 -8.08 18.13
C HIS A 22 -3.47 -8.21 16.70
N LEU A 23 -3.89 -7.32 15.78
CA LEU A 23 -3.34 -7.27 14.43
C LEU A 23 -1.84 -6.97 14.43
N LEU A 24 -1.40 -5.97 15.20
CA LEU A 24 0.02 -5.59 15.26
C LEU A 24 0.86 -6.67 15.93
N TYR A 25 0.29 -7.39 16.91
CA TYR A 25 0.92 -8.55 17.51
C TYR A 25 1.15 -9.66 16.47
N ASP A 26 0.12 -10.08 15.75
CA ASP A 26 0.24 -11.07 14.67
C ASP A 26 1.19 -10.61 13.55
N TRP A 27 1.20 -9.31 13.29
CA TRP A 27 2.08 -8.68 12.32
C TRP A 27 3.55 -8.86 12.70
N VAL A 28 3.95 -8.47 13.92
CA VAL A 28 5.35 -8.57 14.37
C VAL A 28 5.75 -9.98 14.78
N GLU A 29 4.80 -10.86 15.13
CA GLU A 29 5.10 -12.25 15.47
C GLU A 29 5.64 -13.04 14.26
N GLY A 30 5.46 -12.55 13.02
CA GLY A 30 6.13 -13.12 11.85
C GLY A 30 5.56 -14.45 11.33
N LYS A 31 4.78 -15.18 12.16
CA LYS A 31 4.32 -16.55 11.90
C LYS A 31 3.22 -16.64 10.85
N LYS A 32 2.21 -15.78 10.95
CA LYS A 32 1.06 -15.76 10.02
C LYS A 32 1.48 -15.14 8.70
N SER A 33 1.01 -15.67 7.56
CA SER A 33 1.23 -15.03 6.26
C SER A 33 0.46 -13.71 6.17
N VAL A 34 0.92 -12.76 5.33
CA VAL A 34 0.19 -11.50 5.14
C VAL A 34 -1.24 -11.75 4.67
N LYS A 35 -1.44 -12.73 3.78
CA LYS A 35 -2.76 -13.12 3.29
C LYS A 35 -3.69 -13.57 4.42
N THR A 36 -3.16 -14.37 5.35
CA THR A 36 -3.90 -14.83 6.54
C THR A 36 -4.33 -13.66 7.41
N ILE A 37 -3.44 -12.69 7.64
CA ILE A 37 -3.76 -11.47 8.39
C ILE A 37 -4.80 -10.61 7.64
N GLU A 38 -4.74 -10.55 6.30
CA GLU A 38 -5.76 -9.84 5.52
C GLU A 38 -7.16 -10.42 5.72
N GLU A 39 -7.26 -11.76 5.67
CA GLU A 39 -8.50 -12.52 5.83
C GLU A 39 -9.08 -12.39 7.25
N GLU A 40 -8.26 -12.63 8.28
CA GLU A 40 -8.68 -12.64 9.68
C GLU A 40 -9.18 -11.26 10.16
N TYR A 41 -8.54 -10.18 9.71
CA TYR A 41 -8.87 -8.83 10.18
C TYR A 41 -9.75 -8.04 9.20
N GLY A 42 -9.96 -8.55 7.98
CA GLY A 42 -10.69 -7.87 6.93
C GLY A 42 -9.98 -6.61 6.43
N LEU A 43 -8.64 -6.62 6.38
CA LEU A 43 -7.82 -5.46 6.01
C LEU A 43 -6.92 -5.79 4.84
N TYR A 44 -6.71 -4.82 3.95
CA TYR A 44 -5.76 -4.95 2.86
C TYR A 44 -4.33 -4.87 3.37
N ARG A 45 -3.41 -5.53 2.67
CA ARG A 45 -1.96 -5.48 2.88
C ARG A 45 -1.48 -4.04 3.03
N GLY A 46 -1.86 -3.15 2.12
CA GLY A 46 -1.47 -1.74 2.19
C GLY A 46 -1.96 -1.01 3.45
N CYS A 47 -3.06 -1.46 4.08
CA CYS A 47 -3.50 -0.94 5.37
C CYS A 47 -2.66 -1.52 6.52
N ILE A 48 -2.31 -2.80 6.47
CA ILE A 48 -1.44 -3.45 7.47
C ILE A 48 -0.06 -2.77 7.48
N TYR A 49 0.56 -2.60 6.31
CA TYR A 49 1.86 -1.91 6.20
C TYR A 49 1.80 -0.47 6.71
N ARG A 50 0.75 0.29 6.36
CA ARG A 50 0.57 1.66 6.87
C ARG A 50 0.35 1.71 8.38
N LEU A 51 -0.35 0.72 8.95
CA LEU A 51 -0.48 0.60 10.40
C LEU A 51 0.88 0.30 11.03
N GLY A 52 1.63 -0.67 10.51
CA GLY A 52 2.97 -1.01 10.98
C GLY A 52 3.92 0.20 10.96
N GLU A 53 4.02 0.90 9.83
CA GLU A 53 4.82 2.12 9.68
C GLU A 53 4.38 3.24 10.65
N GLY A 54 3.07 3.49 10.75
CA GLY A 54 2.55 4.52 11.65
C GLY A 54 2.81 4.20 13.12
N PHE A 55 2.64 2.94 13.53
CA PHE A 55 2.93 2.52 14.91
C PHE A 55 4.42 2.43 15.20
N SER A 56 5.27 2.07 14.22
CA SER A 56 6.72 2.17 14.33
C SER A 56 7.13 3.59 14.71
N TRP A 57 6.63 4.61 13.99
CA TRP A 57 6.93 6.01 14.32
C TRP A 57 6.45 6.43 15.72
N LEU A 58 5.29 5.95 16.15
CA LEU A 58 4.80 6.19 17.52
C LEU A 58 5.66 5.50 18.58
N THR A 59 6.10 4.28 18.32
CA THR A 59 6.97 3.50 19.22
C THR A 59 8.37 4.10 19.27
N ASP A 60 8.91 4.58 18.16
CA ASP A 60 10.17 5.33 18.09
C ASP A 60 10.08 6.61 18.93
N SER A 61 9.00 7.38 18.75
CA SER A 61 8.73 8.60 19.53
C SER A 61 8.60 8.30 21.03
N LEU A 62 7.95 7.19 21.39
CA LEU A 62 7.87 6.72 22.77
C LEU A 62 9.26 6.40 23.33
N SER A 63 10.14 5.77 22.53
CA SER A 63 11.51 5.47 22.95
C SER A 63 12.32 6.74 23.23
N ALA A 64 12.20 7.76 22.37
CA ALA A 64 12.90 9.03 22.53
C ALA A 64 12.40 9.80 23.78
N ILE A 65 11.10 9.77 24.05
CA ILE A 65 10.53 10.36 25.27
C ILE A 65 11.04 9.60 26.51
N ALA A 66 11.00 8.27 26.49
CA ALA A 66 11.46 7.46 27.61
C ALA A 66 12.95 7.70 27.94
N GLU A 67 13.79 7.80 26.92
CA GLU A 67 15.22 8.17 27.04
C GLU A 67 15.37 9.55 27.69
N SER A 68 14.63 10.56 27.22
CA SER A 68 14.69 11.92 27.77
C SER A 68 14.25 12.03 29.23
N VAL A 69 13.35 11.15 29.68
CA VAL A 69 12.84 11.09 31.06
C VAL A 69 13.77 10.26 31.97
N GLY A 70 14.86 9.71 31.43
CA GLY A 70 15.85 8.95 32.21
C GLY A 70 15.43 7.51 32.49
N TRP A 71 14.63 6.89 31.62
CA TRP A 71 14.28 5.47 31.77
C TRP A 71 15.48 4.53 31.65
N GLU A 72 16.57 4.98 31.00
CA GLU A 72 17.79 4.19 30.82
C GLU A 72 18.44 3.76 32.15
N GLU A 73 18.39 4.61 33.18
CA GLU A 73 19.01 4.34 34.48
C GLU A 73 18.20 3.40 35.37
N LYS A 74 16.87 3.34 35.18
CA LYS A 74 15.97 2.48 35.97
C LYS A 74 15.63 1.16 35.29
N ILE A 75 15.53 1.11 33.96
CA ILE A 75 15.03 -0.05 33.21
C ILE A 75 15.60 -0.12 31.77
N ASN A 76 16.92 -0.23 31.61
CA ASN A 76 17.58 -0.32 30.29
C ASN A 76 16.99 -1.43 29.37
N LYS A 77 16.55 -2.55 29.95
CA LYS A 77 15.94 -3.67 29.20
C LYS A 77 14.62 -3.30 28.50
N ASP A 78 13.85 -2.35 29.03
CA ASP A 78 12.54 -2.02 28.46
C ASP A 78 12.66 -0.99 27.33
N LEU A 79 13.63 -0.06 27.42
CA LEU A 79 13.93 0.88 26.34
C LEU A 79 14.36 0.13 25.05
N ASN A 80 15.26 -0.85 25.20
CA ASN A 80 15.71 -1.66 24.06
C ASN A 80 14.58 -2.49 23.45
N LYS A 81 13.63 -2.99 24.26
CA LYS A 81 12.43 -3.67 23.73
C LYS A 81 11.54 -2.73 22.93
N ILE A 82 11.38 -1.47 23.38
CA ILE A 82 10.60 -0.47 22.64
C ILE A 82 11.27 -0.15 21.31
N ARG A 83 12.59 0.09 21.29
CA ARG A 83 13.36 0.31 20.05
C ARG A 83 13.24 -0.89 19.11
N MET A 84 13.45 -2.10 19.62
CA MET A 84 13.31 -3.34 18.85
C MET A 84 11.89 -3.51 18.29
N LEU A 85 10.86 -3.18 19.05
CA LEU A 85 9.48 -3.22 18.57
C LEU A 85 9.25 -2.22 17.43
N SER A 86 9.81 -1.01 17.53
CA SER A 86 9.73 0.00 16.48
C SER A 86 10.26 -0.53 15.15
N ASP A 87 11.44 -1.15 15.16
CA ASP A 87 12.07 -1.69 13.95
C ASP A 87 11.26 -2.86 13.36
N ARG A 88 10.73 -3.73 14.22
CA ARG A 88 9.89 -4.87 13.82
C ARG A 88 8.58 -4.44 13.18
N LEU A 89 7.99 -3.35 13.65
CA LEU A 89 6.68 -2.88 13.20
C LEU A 89 6.68 -2.44 11.73
N ILE A 90 7.81 -1.97 11.19
CA ILE A 90 7.92 -1.49 9.80
C ILE A 90 7.65 -2.64 8.81
N GLU A 91 8.42 -3.72 8.91
CA GLU A 91 8.34 -4.86 7.99
C GLU A 91 7.55 -6.07 8.55
N GLY A 92 7.12 -6.00 9.81
CA GLY A 92 6.39 -7.07 10.49
C GLY A 92 7.24 -8.30 10.75
N VAL A 93 8.51 -8.13 11.09
CA VAL A 93 9.44 -9.25 11.24
C VAL A 93 9.61 -9.64 12.72
N GLN A 94 10.04 -10.88 12.93
CA GLN A 94 10.54 -11.31 14.25
C GLN A 94 11.85 -10.59 14.58
N GLU A 95 12.26 -10.63 15.84
CA GLU A 95 13.46 -9.95 16.34
C GLU A 95 14.71 -10.37 15.56
N GLU A 96 14.82 -11.66 15.27
CA GLU A 96 15.94 -12.25 14.56
C GLU A 96 16.01 -11.78 13.10
N GLY A 97 14.89 -11.32 12.52
CA GLY A 97 14.81 -10.81 11.15
C GLY A 97 15.03 -9.30 11.02
N VAL A 98 15.18 -8.57 12.13
CA VAL A 98 15.30 -7.10 12.13
C VAL A 98 16.55 -6.63 11.41
N ASN A 99 17.69 -7.30 11.62
CA ASN A 99 18.95 -6.95 10.97
C ASN A 99 18.82 -6.93 9.44
N LEU A 100 18.07 -7.88 8.87
CA LEU A 100 17.79 -7.92 7.43
C LEU A 100 16.80 -6.84 6.98
N ALA A 101 15.80 -6.53 7.80
CA ALA A 101 14.81 -5.48 7.52
C ALA A 101 15.46 -4.08 7.50
N LEU A 102 16.34 -3.81 8.46
CA LEU A 102 17.09 -2.55 8.59
C LEU A 102 18.08 -2.30 7.47
N LEU A 103 18.38 -3.32 6.66
CA LEU A 103 19.10 -3.07 5.42
C LEU A 103 18.25 -2.15 4.52
N TYR A 104 16.90 -2.13 4.53
CA TYR A 104 16.11 -1.34 3.57
C TYR A 104 16.42 -1.72 2.11
N MET A 105 16.59 -3.01 1.83
CA MET A 105 16.78 -3.47 0.45
C MET A 105 15.46 -3.44 -0.31
N PRO A 106 15.34 -2.66 -1.40
CA PRO A 106 14.09 -2.61 -2.16
C PRO A 106 13.66 -4.02 -2.59
N GLY A 107 12.39 -4.38 -2.39
CA GLY A 107 11.84 -5.68 -2.77
C GLY A 107 12.24 -6.86 -1.88
N LEU A 108 13.11 -6.66 -0.88
CA LEU A 108 13.27 -7.61 0.20
C LEU A 108 12.04 -7.47 1.10
N SER A 109 11.18 -8.48 1.11
CA SER A 109 9.90 -8.43 1.82
C SER A 109 9.99 -9.29 3.07
N ARG A 110 9.08 -9.11 4.02
CA ARG A 110 8.84 -10.04 5.15
C ARG A 110 8.93 -11.53 4.76
N TYR A 111 8.36 -11.92 3.63
CA TYR A 111 8.44 -13.30 3.12
C TYR A 111 9.87 -13.70 2.76
N HIS A 112 10.62 -12.83 2.07
CA HIS A 112 12.02 -13.07 1.71
C HIS A 112 12.91 -13.12 2.96
N ILE A 113 12.67 -12.24 3.92
CA ILE A 113 13.36 -12.21 5.22
C ILE A 113 13.13 -13.53 5.96
N GLY A 114 11.88 -13.98 6.09
CA GLY A 114 11.57 -15.28 6.71
C GLY A 114 12.24 -16.47 6.01
N ARG A 115 12.34 -16.46 4.67
CA ARG A 115 13.06 -17.49 3.90
C ARG A 115 14.57 -17.48 4.16
N LEU A 116 15.17 -16.30 4.27
CA LEU A 116 16.59 -16.15 4.60
C LEU A 116 16.87 -16.62 6.04
N MET A 117 16.02 -16.22 6.99
CA MET A 117 16.10 -16.65 8.40
C MET A 117 16.00 -18.16 8.53
N GLY A 118 15.02 -18.79 7.87
CA GLY A 118 14.85 -20.24 7.91
C GLY A 118 16.01 -21.03 7.28
N ALA A 119 16.90 -20.36 6.54
CA ALA A 119 18.10 -20.94 5.97
C ALA A 119 19.40 -20.51 6.69
N GLY A 120 19.30 -19.78 7.82
CA GLY A 120 20.44 -19.36 8.63
C GLY A 120 21.10 -18.04 8.19
N TYR A 121 20.53 -17.32 7.22
CA TYR A 121 21.05 -16.05 6.72
C TYR A 121 20.48 -14.84 7.46
N GLY A 122 20.44 -14.87 8.79
CA GLY A 122 19.86 -13.80 9.60
C GLY A 122 20.77 -12.59 9.82
N GLU A 123 22.06 -12.72 9.54
CA GLU A 123 23.07 -11.69 9.79
C GLU A 123 23.64 -11.15 8.49
N GLU A 124 24.09 -9.89 8.53
CA GLU A 124 24.73 -9.27 7.37
C GLU A 124 26.00 -10.03 6.93
N ASN A 125 26.77 -10.53 7.89
CA ASN A 125 27.99 -11.29 7.63
C ASN A 125 27.70 -12.63 6.93
N THR A 126 26.70 -13.38 7.39
CA THR A 126 26.33 -14.65 6.76
C THR A 126 25.75 -14.44 5.37
N LEU A 127 25.03 -13.33 5.16
CA LEU A 127 24.53 -12.93 3.85
C LEU A 127 25.65 -12.47 2.90
N ARG A 128 26.75 -11.91 3.44
CA ARG A 128 27.93 -11.48 2.69
C ARG A 128 28.74 -12.66 2.16
N ASP A 129 28.86 -13.73 2.94
CA ASP A 129 29.61 -14.94 2.58
C ASP A 129 28.82 -15.92 1.70
N ALA A 130 27.50 -15.72 1.58
CA ALA A 130 26.61 -16.57 0.81
C ALA A 130 26.90 -16.53 -0.71
N SER A 131 26.94 -17.71 -1.33
CA SER A 131 27.11 -17.82 -2.79
C SER A 131 25.83 -17.44 -3.57
N GLU A 132 25.99 -17.04 -4.84
CA GLU A 132 24.84 -16.76 -5.72
C GLU A 132 23.93 -17.99 -5.85
N VAL A 133 24.52 -19.18 -5.86
CA VAL A 133 23.81 -20.45 -6.02
C VAL A 133 22.95 -20.75 -4.80
N GLU A 134 23.45 -20.50 -3.58
CA GLU A 134 22.69 -20.72 -2.35
C GLU A 134 21.54 -19.72 -2.21
N LEU A 135 21.81 -18.43 -2.42
CA LEU A 135 20.77 -17.39 -2.39
C LEU A 135 19.74 -17.58 -3.51
N GLY A 136 20.15 -18.09 -4.68
CA GLY A 136 19.27 -18.36 -5.82
C GLY A 136 18.22 -19.44 -5.56
N LYS A 137 18.47 -20.36 -4.61
CA LYS A 137 17.47 -21.35 -4.16
C LYS A 137 16.35 -20.70 -3.32
N LEU A 138 16.66 -19.59 -2.65
CA LEU A 138 15.78 -18.91 -1.70
C LEU A 138 15.11 -17.67 -2.27
N LEU A 139 15.75 -16.96 -3.19
CA LEU A 139 15.33 -15.66 -3.66
C LEU A 139 15.33 -15.57 -5.20
N PRO A 140 14.44 -14.76 -5.79
CA PRO A 140 14.52 -14.41 -7.21
C PRO A 140 15.89 -13.83 -7.58
N ARG A 141 16.44 -14.22 -8.73
CA ARG A 141 17.76 -13.79 -9.22
C ARG A 141 18.01 -12.27 -9.14
N ARG A 142 16.98 -11.46 -9.42
CA ARG A 142 17.07 -9.99 -9.32
C ARG A 142 17.39 -9.49 -7.90
N LEU A 143 16.85 -10.16 -6.88
CA LEU A 143 17.13 -9.82 -5.48
C LEU A 143 18.52 -10.30 -5.08
N VAL A 144 18.92 -11.51 -5.50
CA VAL A 144 20.26 -12.03 -5.25
C VAL A 144 21.34 -11.08 -5.76
N LEU A 145 21.23 -10.65 -7.02
CA LEU A 145 22.15 -9.69 -7.62
C LEU A 145 22.18 -8.35 -6.87
N ARG A 146 21.02 -7.89 -6.38
CA ARG A 146 20.91 -6.64 -5.60
C ARG A 146 21.59 -6.75 -4.24
N ILE A 147 21.37 -7.87 -3.54
CA ILE A 147 22.02 -8.18 -2.25
C ILE A 147 23.53 -8.17 -2.44
N GLN A 148 24.04 -8.96 -3.39
CA GLN A 148 25.49 -9.06 -3.64
C GLN A 148 26.12 -7.74 -4.07
N LYS A 149 25.45 -6.96 -4.93
CA LYS A 149 25.92 -5.63 -5.33
C LYS A 149 26.10 -4.74 -4.11
N ARG A 150 25.11 -4.71 -3.22
CA ARG A 150 25.16 -3.89 -2.01
C ARG A 150 26.26 -4.33 -1.05
N MET A 151 26.45 -5.63 -0.86
CA MET A 151 27.50 -6.15 0.02
C MET A 151 28.91 -5.80 -0.51
N LYS A 152 29.09 -5.78 -1.84
CA LYS A 152 30.34 -5.31 -2.47
C LYS A 152 30.57 -3.81 -2.26
N GLU A 153 29.53 -2.99 -2.38
CA GLU A 153 29.62 -1.54 -2.12
C GLU A 153 30.00 -1.24 -0.66
N GLU A 154 29.43 -1.97 0.30
CA GLU A 154 29.76 -1.83 1.73
C GLU A 154 31.20 -2.27 2.03
N ASN A 155 31.66 -3.36 1.41
CA ASN A 155 33.06 -3.79 1.51
C ASN A 155 34.04 -2.69 1.06
N ASN A 156 33.73 -2.03 -0.05
CA ASN A 156 34.56 -0.94 -0.57
C ASN A 156 34.54 0.27 0.37
N ARG A 157 33.38 0.61 0.95
CA ARG A 157 33.28 1.68 1.97
C ARG A 157 34.11 1.38 3.22
N GLN A 158 34.03 0.15 3.74
CA GLN A 158 34.79 -0.27 4.92
C GLN A 158 36.31 -0.28 4.67
N LYS A 159 36.75 -0.71 3.49
CA LYS A 159 38.17 -0.65 3.09
C LYS A 159 38.67 0.79 2.96
N MET A 160 37.93 1.64 2.25
CA MET A 160 38.24 3.07 2.10
C MET A 160 38.27 3.81 3.45
N ALA A 161 37.39 3.45 4.39
CA ALA A 161 37.36 4.01 5.74
C ALA A 161 38.57 3.57 6.58
N LYS A 162 38.95 2.28 6.51
CA LYS A 162 40.16 1.76 7.16
C LYS A 162 41.43 2.38 6.59
N GLU A 163 41.53 2.54 5.27
CA GLU A 163 42.65 3.21 4.61
C GLU A 163 42.71 4.70 4.98
N LYS A 164 41.55 5.39 5.10
CA LYS A 164 41.51 6.78 5.59
C LYS A 164 41.96 6.93 7.05
N TRP A 165 41.65 5.96 7.91
CA TRP A 165 42.07 5.95 9.31
C TRP A 165 43.57 5.68 9.44
N ILE A 166 44.13 4.79 8.61
CA ILE A 166 45.58 4.53 8.58
C ILE A 166 46.37 5.77 8.14
N VAL A 167 45.83 6.57 7.21
CA VAL A 167 46.46 7.83 6.75
C VAL A 167 46.35 8.97 7.79
N GLN A 168 45.40 8.91 8.73
CA GLN A 168 45.25 9.91 9.79
C GLN A 168 46.14 9.66 11.01
N ASP A 169 46.61 8.43 11.22
CA ASP A 169 47.51 8.09 12.34
C ASP A 169 48.97 8.56 12.11
N GLU A 170 49.38 8.84 10.87
CA GLU A 170 50.71 9.38 10.56
C GLU A 170 50.79 10.91 10.61
N ASN A 171 49.68 11.63 10.77
CA ASN A 171 49.67 13.10 10.86
C ASN A 171 48.58 13.59 11.80
N CYS A 172 48.92 13.86 13.08
CA CYS A 172 48.30 14.93 13.87
C CYS A 172 49.08 15.21 15.18
N GLU A 173 49.87 16.29 15.18
CA GLU A 173 50.07 17.12 16.38
C GLU A 173 48.77 17.88 16.72
N PRO A 174 48.48 18.20 18.00
CA PRO A 174 47.17 18.68 18.41
C PRO A 174 47.03 20.20 18.28
N ALA A 175 46.02 20.65 17.52
CA ALA A 175 45.61 22.06 17.49
C ALA A 175 44.10 22.22 17.71
N ILE A 176 43.77 22.43 18.99
CA ILE A 176 42.81 23.40 19.57
C ILE A 176 41.60 23.87 18.71
N LEU A 177 40.41 23.63 19.27
CA LEU A 177 39.06 24.14 18.89
C LEU A 177 39.03 25.67 18.68
N PRO A 178 38.07 26.18 17.86
CA PRO A 178 36.84 26.71 18.48
C PRO A 178 35.55 26.58 17.65
N SER A 179 34.43 26.43 18.36
CA SER A 179 33.08 26.93 17.99
C SER A 179 32.92 28.36 18.59
N PRO A 180 31.92 29.24 18.25
CA PRO A 180 30.53 28.91 17.84
C PRO A 180 29.74 29.89 16.92
N LEU A 181 28.50 29.48 16.56
CA LEU A 181 27.25 30.27 16.31
C LEU A 181 27.15 31.30 15.16
N LYS A 182 26.20 31.12 14.21
CA LYS A 182 25.01 31.99 13.99
C LYS A 182 24.08 31.62 12.81
N THR A 183 22.81 31.90 13.07
CA THR A 183 21.56 31.92 12.28
C THR A 183 21.59 32.69 10.95
N THR A 184 20.87 32.22 9.91
CA THR A 184 20.00 33.10 9.08
C THR A 184 18.95 32.33 8.27
N SER A 185 17.72 32.82 8.37
CA SER A 185 16.52 32.52 7.61
C SER A 185 16.57 33.16 6.20
N ILE A 186 16.00 32.49 5.18
CA ILE A 186 15.64 33.14 3.91
C ILE A 186 14.26 32.67 3.45
N THR A 187 13.36 33.66 3.39
CA THR A 187 12.04 33.68 2.75
C THR A 187 12.18 34.21 1.32
N SER A 188 11.42 33.70 0.35
CA SER A 188 10.92 34.38 -0.87
C SER A 188 10.37 33.33 -1.86
N ALA A 189 9.40 33.57 -2.72
CA ALA A 189 8.34 34.57 -2.84
C ALA A 189 7.33 34.03 -3.89
N SER A 190 6.07 34.36 -3.66
CA SER A 190 4.91 34.10 -4.52
C SER A 190 4.92 35.01 -5.75
N HIS A 191 4.53 34.49 -6.92
CA HIS A 191 4.13 35.32 -8.07
C HIS A 191 2.76 34.89 -8.58
N ASN A 192 1.79 35.79 -8.35
CA ASN A 192 0.47 35.81 -8.96
C ASN A 192 0.54 36.41 -10.38
N LEU A 193 -0.20 35.85 -11.33
CA LEU A 193 -0.68 36.60 -12.50
C LEU A 193 -2.13 36.18 -12.81
N LYS A 194 -2.96 37.18 -13.08
CA LYS A 194 -4.41 37.12 -13.36
C LYS A 194 -4.69 37.91 -14.67
N PRO A 195 -5.93 37.95 -15.18
CA PRO A 195 -6.38 37.38 -16.45
C PRO A 195 -6.48 38.38 -17.62
N VAL A 196 -6.70 37.88 -18.84
CA VAL A 196 -7.11 38.69 -20.01
C VAL A 196 -8.28 38.02 -20.73
N SER A 197 -9.28 38.84 -21.07
CA SER A 197 -10.55 38.48 -21.71
C SER A 197 -10.59 38.81 -23.21
N ALA A 198 -11.54 38.13 -23.87
CA ALA A 198 -12.32 38.49 -25.07
C ALA A 198 -11.72 38.27 -26.48
N SER A 199 -12.30 37.30 -27.22
CA SER A 199 -13.29 37.60 -28.29
C SER A 199 -13.70 36.31 -29.05
N SER A 200 -14.99 36.21 -29.36
CA SER A 200 -15.58 35.23 -30.31
C SER A 200 -15.54 35.81 -31.74
N PRO A 201 -15.77 34.98 -32.77
CA PRO A 201 -17.09 35.04 -33.40
C PRO A 201 -17.71 33.68 -33.76
N SER A 202 -19.04 33.74 -33.86
CA SER A 202 -20.01 32.68 -34.14
C SER A 202 -20.04 32.20 -35.60
N LYS A 203 -20.31 30.90 -35.80
CA LYS A 203 -21.21 30.43 -36.85
C LYS A 203 -22.15 29.37 -36.27
N THR A 204 -23.44 29.69 -36.36
CA THR A 204 -24.60 28.86 -36.08
C THR A 204 -24.70 27.69 -37.04
N GLU A 205 -24.87 26.48 -36.52
CA GLU A 205 -25.64 25.43 -37.16
C GLU A 205 -26.43 24.68 -36.07
N ASN A 206 -27.75 24.72 -36.21
CA ASN A 206 -28.71 24.01 -35.38
C ASN A 206 -28.45 22.52 -35.45
N CYS A 207 -28.16 21.87 -34.32
CA CYS A 207 -28.31 20.43 -34.17
C CYS A 207 -28.98 20.15 -32.83
N LYS A 208 -30.19 19.59 -32.91
CA LYS A 208 -30.94 19.01 -31.78
C LYS A 208 -29.99 18.17 -30.92
N PRO A 209 -30.07 18.20 -29.58
CA PRO A 209 -29.19 17.41 -28.73
C PRO A 209 -29.44 15.92 -29.02
N THR A 210 -28.55 15.32 -29.80
CA THR A 210 -28.54 13.87 -30.00
C THR A 210 -27.99 13.29 -28.72
N PHE A 211 -28.85 12.66 -27.92
CA PHE A 211 -28.42 11.97 -26.71
C PHE A 211 -27.36 10.92 -27.10
N VAL A 212 -26.12 11.12 -26.67
CA VAL A 212 -25.02 10.20 -26.99
C VAL A 212 -25.04 9.10 -25.94
N THR A 213 -25.57 7.93 -26.30
CA THR A 213 -25.51 6.73 -25.45
C THR A 213 -24.05 6.38 -25.17
N ILE A 214 -23.67 6.33 -23.90
CA ILE A 214 -22.28 6.03 -23.49
C ILE A 214 -22.08 4.53 -23.31
N LEU A 215 -23.08 3.85 -22.72
CA LEU A 215 -23.02 2.42 -22.45
C LEU A 215 -24.33 1.76 -22.87
N GLU A 216 -24.23 0.74 -23.72
CA GLU A 216 -25.34 -0.15 -24.07
C GLU A 216 -25.02 -1.58 -23.62
N ILE A 217 -25.99 -2.20 -22.98
CA ILE A 217 -25.91 -3.58 -22.47
C ILE A 217 -27.12 -4.35 -23.01
N ASP A 218 -26.84 -5.41 -23.76
CA ASP A 218 -27.85 -6.31 -24.29
C ASP A 218 -27.80 -7.64 -23.53
N ARG A 219 -28.90 -8.00 -22.88
CA ARG A 219 -28.98 -9.24 -22.09
C ARG A 219 -28.88 -10.51 -22.96
N ARG A 220 -29.21 -10.42 -24.24
CA ARG A 220 -29.17 -11.55 -25.19
C ARG A 220 -27.74 -11.91 -25.59
N HIS A 221 -26.77 -11.03 -25.35
CA HIS A 221 -25.37 -11.21 -25.70
C HIS A 221 -24.45 -10.88 -24.51
N PRO A 222 -24.37 -11.78 -23.51
CA PRO A 222 -23.60 -11.55 -22.27
C PRO A 222 -22.08 -11.54 -22.46
N ASP A 223 -21.59 -11.79 -23.68
CA ASP A 223 -20.19 -11.75 -24.05
C ASP A 223 -19.70 -10.34 -24.48
N ARG A 224 -20.62 -9.39 -24.67
CA ARG A 224 -20.32 -8.07 -25.22
C ARG A 224 -21.14 -6.94 -24.62
N ILE A 225 -20.55 -5.75 -24.63
CA ILE A 225 -21.21 -4.47 -24.36
C ILE A 225 -20.82 -3.48 -25.46
N ILE A 226 -21.62 -2.43 -25.65
CA ILE A 226 -21.28 -1.33 -26.57
C ILE A 226 -20.92 -0.11 -25.71
N PHE A 227 -19.70 0.38 -25.85
CA PHE A 227 -19.24 1.58 -25.16
C PHE A 227 -18.88 2.66 -26.18
N GLU A 228 -19.61 3.78 -26.16
CA GLU A 228 -19.49 4.88 -27.15
C GLU A 228 -19.55 4.36 -28.60
N GLY A 229 -20.49 3.47 -28.89
CA GLY A 229 -20.68 2.87 -30.21
C GLY A 229 -19.65 1.78 -30.58
N LYS A 230 -18.72 1.42 -29.68
CA LYS A 230 -17.72 0.37 -29.92
C LYS A 230 -17.98 -0.88 -29.11
N GLU A 231 -17.89 -2.04 -29.76
CA GLU A 231 -18.04 -3.33 -29.10
C GLU A 231 -16.84 -3.62 -28.16
N VAL A 232 -17.13 -4.03 -26.93
CA VAL A 232 -16.17 -4.43 -25.90
C VAL A 232 -16.54 -5.84 -25.44
N LYS A 233 -15.61 -6.78 -25.59
CA LYS A 233 -15.78 -8.16 -25.09
C LYS A 233 -15.51 -8.23 -23.59
N LEU A 234 -16.38 -8.91 -22.84
CA LEU A 234 -16.27 -9.13 -21.41
C LEU A 234 -16.36 -10.62 -21.05
N THR A 235 -15.79 -11.00 -19.92
CA THR A 235 -16.02 -12.32 -19.32
C THR A 235 -17.41 -12.39 -18.68
N PRO A 236 -18.07 -13.56 -18.60
CA PRO A 236 -19.42 -13.69 -18.03
C PRO A 236 -19.59 -13.02 -16.67
N LEU A 237 -18.68 -13.26 -15.72
CA LEU A 237 -18.71 -12.62 -14.40
C LEU A 237 -18.55 -11.09 -14.43
N ALA A 238 -17.73 -10.58 -15.36
CA ALA A 238 -17.57 -9.14 -15.54
C ALA A 238 -18.82 -8.51 -16.15
N PHE A 239 -19.50 -9.23 -17.06
CA PHE A 239 -20.79 -8.83 -17.60
C PHE A 239 -21.85 -8.81 -16.50
N SER A 240 -21.97 -9.88 -15.69
CA SER A 240 -22.93 -9.94 -14.58
C SER A 240 -22.75 -8.80 -13.59
N LEU A 241 -21.51 -8.49 -13.22
CA LEU A 241 -21.19 -7.34 -12.36
C LEU A 241 -21.61 -6.02 -13.01
N LEU A 242 -21.30 -5.83 -14.28
CA LEU A 242 -21.65 -4.60 -14.99
C LEU A 242 -23.16 -4.44 -15.17
N TYR A 243 -23.85 -5.53 -15.49
CA TYR A 243 -25.29 -5.56 -15.66
C TYR A 243 -26.00 -5.19 -14.35
N LEU A 244 -25.58 -5.77 -13.21
CA LEU A 244 -26.13 -5.43 -11.90
C LEU A 244 -25.89 -3.95 -11.52
N LEU A 245 -24.70 -3.42 -11.83
CA LEU A 245 -24.40 -2.00 -11.65
C LEU A 245 -25.22 -1.09 -12.57
N ALA A 246 -25.53 -1.55 -13.78
CA ALA A 246 -26.33 -0.82 -14.74
C ALA A 246 -27.82 -0.78 -14.36
N GLN A 247 -28.33 -1.81 -13.70
CA GLN A 247 -29.69 -1.82 -13.15
C GLN A 247 -29.88 -0.79 -12.02
N ASN A 248 -28.80 -0.36 -11.37
CA ASN A 248 -28.82 0.59 -10.25
C ASN A 248 -27.89 1.79 -10.54
N PRO A 249 -28.18 2.61 -11.57
CA PRO A 249 -27.30 3.71 -11.96
C PRO A 249 -27.24 4.77 -10.86
N LYS A 250 -26.05 5.33 -10.62
CA LYS A 250 -25.74 6.29 -9.55
C LYS A 250 -25.94 5.79 -8.11
N GLU A 251 -26.35 4.54 -7.92
CA GLU A 251 -26.43 3.93 -6.60
C GLU A 251 -25.12 3.25 -6.21
N VAL A 252 -24.85 3.22 -4.91
CA VAL A 252 -23.65 2.58 -4.36
C VAL A 252 -24.02 1.18 -3.91
N LEU A 253 -23.64 0.18 -4.70
CA LEU A 253 -23.84 -1.22 -4.34
C LEU A 253 -22.73 -1.69 -3.41
N ILE A 254 -23.12 -2.16 -2.22
CA ILE A 254 -22.21 -2.65 -1.17
C ILE A 254 -21.60 -3.99 -1.60
N TYR A 255 -20.37 -4.26 -1.16
CA TYR A 255 -19.63 -5.45 -1.56
C TYR A 255 -20.35 -6.75 -1.24
N ASP A 256 -20.92 -6.88 -0.04
CA ASP A 256 -21.61 -8.09 0.40
C ASP A 256 -22.80 -8.39 -0.52
N TYR A 257 -23.61 -7.36 -0.84
CA TYR A 257 -24.71 -7.49 -1.80
C TYR A 257 -24.23 -7.92 -3.20
N LEU A 258 -23.12 -7.35 -3.70
CA LEU A 258 -22.55 -7.73 -4.99
C LEU A 258 -22.06 -9.19 -5.00
N ILE A 259 -21.44 -9.62 -3.91
CA ILE A 259 -20.94 -10.99 -3.72
C ILE A 259 -22.11 -11.97 -3.67
N ASP A 260 -23.08 -11.74 -2.79
CA ASP A 260 -24.25 -12.59 -2.60
C ASP A 260 -25.13 -12.67 -3.85
N THR A 261 -25.11 -11.65 -4.70
CA THR A 261 -25.91 -11.65 -5.92
C THR A 261 -25.23 -12.39 -7.07
N ILE A 262 -23.92 -12.19 -7.26
CA ILE A 262 -23.20 -12.66 -8.46
C ILE A 262 -22.44 -13.98 -8.21
N TRP A 263 -22.00 -14.23 -6.98
CA TRP A 263 -21.14 -15.36 -6.58
C TRP A 263 -21.82 -16.28 -5.55
N LYS A 264 -23.12 -16.55 -5.72
CA LYS A 264 -23.95 -17.36 -4.79
C LYS A 264 -23.37 -18.73 -4.39
N GLU A 265 -22.56 -19.33 -5.25
CA GLU A 265 -22.01 -20.68 -5.05
C GLU A 265 -20.56 -20.68 -4.54
N SER A 266 -19.98 -19.50 -4.32
CA SER A 266 -18.58 -19.37 -3.90
C SER A 266 -18.52 -18.97 -2.43
N GLU A 267 -18.31 -19.95 -1.55
CA GLU A 267 -18.10 -19.72 -0.11
C GLU A 267 -16.90 -18.79 0.18
N ASP A 268 -15.91 -18.75 -0.72
CA ASP A 268 -14.70 -17.93 -0.60
C ASP A 268 -14.76 -16.60 -1.38
N ALA A 269 -15.94 -16.17 -1.85
CA ALA A 269 -16.04 -14.93 -2.62
C ALA A 269 -15.82 -13.71 -1.72
N THR A 270 -14.75 -12.96 -1.98
CA THR A 270 -14.41 -11.74 -1.25
C THR A 270 -14.54 -10.52 -2.14
N TYR A 271 -14.57 -9.32 -1.53
CA TYR A 271 -14.62 -8.05 -2.27
C TYR A 271 -13.46 -7.91 -3.30
N THR A 272 -12.37 -8.65 -3.11
CA THR A 272 -11.22 -8.73 -4.03
C THR A 272 -11.63 -9.23 -5.41
N GLN A 273 -12.53 -10.21 -5.47
CA GLN A 273 -13.07 -10.70 -6.73
C GLN A 273 -13.85 -9.60 -7.45
N VAL A 274 -14.71 -8.88 -6.72
CA VAL A 274 -15.50 -7.77 -7.26
C VAL A 274 -14.58 -6.68 -7.84
N THR A 275 -13.56 -6.25 -7.09
CA THR A 275 -12.61 -5.22 -7.54
C THR A 275 -11.73 -5.70 -8.70
N PHE A 276 -11.35 -6.98 -8.73
CA PHE A 276 -10.64 -7.61 -9.84
C PHE A 276 -11.47 -7.58 -11.13
N HIS A 277 -12.74 -8.00 -11.08
CA HIS A 277 -13.64 -7.95 -12.23
C HIS A 277 -13.90 -6.52 -12.68
N LEU A 278 -14.07 -5.57 -11.76
CA LEU A 278 -14.16 -4.15 -12.09
C LEU A 278 -12.90 -3.64 -12.82
N SER A 279 -11.71 -4.07 -12.40
CA SER A 279 -10.46 -3.71 -13.06
C SER A 279 -10.37 -4.25 -14.49
N LYS A 280 -10.90 -5.46 -14.73
CA LYS A 280 -11.00 -6.07 -16.06
C LYS A 280 -11.94 -5.28 -16.97
N ILE A 281 -13.12 -4.90 -16.48
CA ILE A 281 -14.07 -4.04 -17.22
C ILE A 281 -13.39 -2.74 -17.64
N ARG A 282 -12.78 -2.02 -16.68
CA ARG A 282 -12.08 -0.76 -16.96
C ARG A 282 -10.97 -0.92 -18.00
N ARG A 283 -10.21 -2.02 -17.94
CA ARG A 283 -9.13 -2.31 -18.89
C ARG A 283 -9.67 -2.65 -20.28
N ALA A 284 -10.76 -3.42 -20.37
CA ALA A 284 -11.40 -3.78 -21.62
C ALA A 284 -11.93 -2.53 -22.35
N VAL A 285 -12.64 -1.67 -21.63
CA VAL A 285 -13.12 -0.37 -22.15
C VAL A 285 -11.96 0.54 -22.55
N LEU A 286 -10.90 0.64 -21.72
CA LEU A 286 -9.75 1.48 -22.05
C LEU A 286 -9.00 0.98 -23.30
N LYS A 287 -9.04 -0.32 -23.59
CA LYS A 287 -8.46 -0.89 -24.81
C LYS A 287 -9.21 -0.44 -26.05
N THR A 288 -10.54 -0.30 -26.01
CA THR A 288 -11.36 0.08 -27.18
C THR A 288 -11.35 1.58 -27.48
N ILE A 289 -11.28 2.43 -26.45
CA ILE A 289 -11.26 3.89 -26.62
C ILE A 289 -9.85 4.50 -26.72
N CYS A 290 -8.81 3.67 -26.82
CA CYS A 290 -7.39 4.03 -26.78
C CYS A 290 -6.88 4.50 -25.40
N HIS A 291 -5.62 4.12 -25.10
CA HIS A 291 -4.96 4.41 -23.83
C HIS A 291 -4.43 5.85 -23.76
N ASN A 292 -5.16 6.74 -23.10
CA ASN A 292 -4.67 8.08 -22.77
C ASN A 292 -5.08 8.52 -21.34
N LYS A 293 -4.44 9.57 -20.82
CA LYS A 293 -4.66 10.06 -19.44
C LYS A 293 -6.10 10.55 -19.24
N ARG A 294 -6.71 11.16 -20.27
CA ARG A 294 -8.10 11.67 -20.26
C ARG A 294 -9.11 10.53 -20.10
N ASN A 295 -8.96 9.48 -20.90
CA ASN A 295 -9.82 8.29 -20.90
C ASN A 295 -9.69 7.49 -19.60
N ARG A 296 -8.47 7.37 -19.05
CA ARG A 296 -8.28 6.78 -17.70
C ARG A 296 -9.04 7.53 -16.63
N LYS A 297 -9.04 8.87 -16.66
CA LYS A 297 -9.82 9.69 -15.72
C LYS A 297 -11.32 9.49 -15.93
N LYS A 298 -11.79 9.57 -17.19
CA LYS A 298 -13.19 9.35 -17.56
C LYS A 298 -13.74 8.00 -17.09
N ILE A 299 -13.01 6.90 -17.34
CA ILE A 299 -13.41 5.55 -16.91
C ILE A 299 -13.45 5.43 -15.39
N LYS A 300 -12.52 6.06 -14.66
CA LYS A 300 -12.54 6.09 -13.19
C LYS A 300 -13.74 6.88 -12.65
N GLU A 301 -14.17 7.92 -13.35
CA GLU A 301 -15.36 8.69 -12.97
C GLU A 301 -16.65 7.90 -13.23
N ILE A 302 -16.72 7.17 -14.35
CA ILE A 302 -17.88 6.32 -14.73
C ILE A 302 -18.00 5.12 -13.79
N PHE A 303 -16.92 4.35 -13.63
CA PHE A 303 -16.89 3.21 -12.73
C PHE A 303 -16.24 3.67 -11.44
N LYS A 304 -17.00 4.14 -10.47
CA LYS A 304 -16.47 4.72 -9.23
C LYS A 304 -16.38 3.67 -8.13
N VAL A 305 -15.23 3.60 -7.46
CA VAL A 305 -15.09 2.84 -6.22
C VAL A 305 -15.21 3.84 -5.07
N ILE A 306 -16.12 3.58 -4.16
CA ILE A 306 -16.32 4.38 -2.96
C ILE A 306 -15.75 3.58 -1.80
N SER A 307 -14.62 4.06 -1.28
CA SER A 307 -13.86 3.41 -0.22
C SER A 307 -14.78 2.95 0.92
N ARG A 308 -14.69 1.66 1.28
CA ARG A 308 -15.46 1.02 2.36
C ARG A 308 -16.98 1.01 2.19
N ARG A 309 -17.54 1.53 1.10
CA ARG A 309 -18.98 1.54 0.84
C ARG A 309 -19.37 0.63 -0.30
N GLY A 310 -18.59 0.59 -1.39
CA GLY A 310 -18.93 -0.26 -2.52
C GLY A 310 -18.53 0.32 -3.88
N ILE A 311 -19.26 -0.08 -4.91
CA ILE A 311 -19.03 0.30 -6.30
C ILE A 311 -20.27 0.98 -6.86
N MET A 312 -20.07 2.00 -7.68
CA MET A 312 -21.13 2.77 -8.30
C MET A 312 -20.85 2.95 -9.79
N LEU A 313 -21.89 2.75 -10.61
CA LEU A 313 -21.90 3.18 -11.99
C LEU A 313 -22.44 4.60 -12.08
N ASN A 314 -21.54 5.56 -12.25
CA ASN A 314 -21.84 6.97 -12.33
C ASN A 314 -22.19 7.36 -13.78
N LEU A 315 -23.32 6.86 -14.26
CA LEU A 315 -23.95 7.26 -15.51
C LEU A 315 -25.35 7.76 -15.21
N ALA A 316 -25.79 8.77 -15.96
CA ALA A 316 -27.19 9.16 -15.93
C ALA A 316 -28.01 8.20 -16.82
N GLU A 317 -29.28 8.01 -16.48
CA GLU A 317 -30.18 7.07 -17.15
C GLU A 317 -30.29 7.36 -18.66
N ASP A 318 -30.27 8.63 -19.05
CA ASP A 318 -30.28 9.08 -20.45
C ASP A 318 -29.03 8.66 -21.25
N LYS A 319 -27.95 8.22 -20.57
CA LYS A 319 -26.67 7.82 -21.17
C LYS A 319 -26.45 6.31 -21.12
N LEU A 320 -27.41 5.58 -20.56
CA LEU A 320 -27.36 4.14 -20.36
C LEU A 320 -28.53 3.50 -21.10
N LYS A 321 -28.24 2.53 -21.96
CA LYS A 321 -29.25 1.74 -22.64
C LYS A 321 -29.15 0.28 -22.21
N ILE A 322 -30.23 -0.26 -21.67
CA ILE A 322 -30.35 -1.67 -21.31
C ILE A 322 -31.41 -2.27 -22.24
N SER A 323 -31.09 -3.34 -22.95
CA SER A 323 -31.96 -3.99 -23.95
C SER A 323 -32.11 -5.49 -23.74
#